data_AF-A0A2H0FTB2-F1
#
_entry.id   AF-A0A2H0FTB2-F1
#
_cell.length_a   1.000
_cell.length_b   1.000
_cell.length_c   1.000
_cell.angle_alpha   90.00
_cell.angle_beta   90.00
_cell.angle_gamma   90.00
#
_symmetry.space_group_name_H-M   'P 1'
#
loop_
_entity.id
_entity.type
_entity.pdbx_description
1 polymer ?
#
loop_
_entity_poly.entity_id
_entity_poly.type
_entity_poly.pdbx_seq_one_letter_code
_entity_poly.pdbx_strand_id
1 'polypeptide(L)'
;MKKITIIIIHVLFAFSILNAQSDTLIVPLHSIDSTIATDVKYATKNNFTGEILYPSDKIYIRKIVGVALSKIQTDLLVNHNYKLKIFDGYRPLSVQKKMWEILPDDNYVANPATGSRHNRGAAVDVTIIDSLGNELEMGTEYDNFTEKAHFAFSDLPENVKANRILLRNIMMKYGFNPIKTEWWHFDFSGWENFSILDVKIE
;
A
#
# COMPACT_ATOMS: atom_id res chain seq x y z
N MET A 1 -8.36 7.68 65.04
CA MET A 1 -7.54 7.52 63.82
C MET A 1 -8.48 7.44 62.62
N LYS A 2 -8.47 8.46 61.75
CA LYS A 2 -9.43 8.60 60.64
C LYS A 2 -9.07 7.64 59.50
N LYS A 3 -10.03 6.81 59.07
CA LYS A 3 -9.91 6.01 57.85
C LYS A 3 -10.04 6.93 56.63
N ILE A 4 -9.00 7.03 55.82
CA ILE A 4 -9.02 7.72 54.54
C ILE A 4 -9.54 6.72 53.51
N THR A 5 -10.76 6.92 53.03
CA THR A 5 -11.31 6.20 51.88
C THR A 5 -10.76 6.86 50.62
N ILE A 6 -9.85 6.16 49.92
CA ILE A 6 -9.37 6.56 48.59
C ILE A 6 -10.45 6.16 47.59
N ILE A 7 -11.15 7.15 47.04
CA ILE A 7 -12.04 6.94 45.89
C ILE A 7 -11.15 6.95 44.64
N ILE A 8 -10.84 5.76 44.13
CA ILE A 8 -10.23 5.62 42.80
C ILE A 8 -11.33 5.88 41.78
N ILE A 9 -11.45 7.13 41.33
CA ILE A 9 -12.23 7.48 40.16
C ILE A 9 -11.50 6.83 38.97
N HIS A 10 -11.97 5.64 38.57
CA HIS A 10 -11.64 5.09 37.26
C HIS A 10 -12.23 6.06 36.25
N VAL A 11 -11.37 6.93 35.71
CA VAL A 11 -11.63 7.62 34.46
C VAL A 11 -11.73 6.51 33.41
N LEU A 12 -12.96 6.00 33.25
CA LEU A 12 -13.36 5.17 32.14
C LEU A 12 -12.88 5.89 30.89
N PHE A 13 -11.90 5.26 30.24
CA PHE A 13 -11.27 5.70 29.02
C PHE A 13 -12.35 5.76 27.94
N ALA A 14 -13.08 6.88 27.89
CA ALA A 14 -14.03 7.21 26.85
C ALA A 14 -13.25 7.65 25.60
N PHE A 15 -12.42 6.74 25.07
CA PHE A 15 -11.68 6.91 23.81
C PHE A 15 -12.25 6.02 22.71
N SER A 16 -13.50 5.57 22.87
CA SER A 16 -14.11 4.56 22.00
C SER A 16 -15.20 5.09 21.07
N ILE A 17 -15.46 6.41 21.00
CA ILE A 17 -16.61 6.93 20.23
C ILE A 17 -16.27 8.17 19.37
N LEU A 18 -15.05 8.26 18.83
CA LEU A 18 -14.72 9.38 17.93
C LEU A 18 -13.93 9.00 16.66
N ASN A 19 -14.07 7.77 16.15
CA ASN A 19 -13.48 7.37 14.87
C ASN A 19 -14.49 6.83 13.85
N ALA A 20 -15.75 7.27 13.94
CA ALA A 20 -16.67 7.24 12.79
C ALA A 20 -16.60 8.57 12.03
N GLN A 21 -15.40 9.18 11.95
CA GLN A 21 -15.18 10.36 11.16
C GLN A 21 -15.33 9.96 9.70
N SER A 22 -16.34 10.55 9.04
CA SER A 22 -16.68 10.46 7.62
C SER A 22 -15.50 10.00 6.76
N ASP A 23 -15.57 8.76 6.31
CA ASP A 23 -14.60 8.15 5.41
C ASP A 23 -14.39 9.07 4.21
N THR A 24 -13.16 9.59 4.06
CA THR A 24 -12.82 10.47 2.93
C THR A 24 -12.50 9.58 1.73
N LEU A 25 -13.31 9.72 0.69
CA LEU A 25 -13.54 8.81 -0.45
C LEU A 25 -12.37 8.62 -1.43
N ILE A 26 -11.10 8.68 -0.99
CA ILE A 26 -9.88 8.69 -1.82
C ILE A 26 -9.44 10.11 -2.25
N VAL A 27 -8.13 10.39 -2.17
CA VAL A 27 -7.49 11.66 -2.56
C VAL A 27 -6.19 11.38 -3.34
N PRO A 28 -5.69 12.33 -4.15
CA PRO A 28 -4.37 12.20 -4.76
C PRO A 28 -3.26 12.12 -3.71
N LEU A 29 -2.34 11.16 -3.84
CA LEU A 29 -1.22 10.96 -2.92
C LEU A 29 -0.36 12.22 -2.79
N HIS A 30 -0.07 12.90 -3.89
CA HIS A 30 0.73 14.12 -3.90
C HIS A 30 0.06 15.33 -3.24
N SER A 31 -1.25 15.28 -2.96
CA SER A 31 -1.89 16.28 -2.10
C SER A 31 -1.56 16.10 -0.61
N ILE A 32 -1.05 14.93 -0.24
CA ILE A 32 -0.59 14.60 1.12
C ILE A 32 0.93 14.75 1.20
N ASP A 33 1.65 14.18 0.24
CA ASP A 33 3.11 14.22 0.18
C ASP A 33 3.60 14.19 -1.27
N SER A 34 4.06 15.34 -1.76
CA SER A 34 4.57 15.49 -3.13
C SER A 34 6.00 14.99 -3.31
N THR A 35 6.67 14.54 -2.24
CA THR A 35 8.06 14.05 -2.29
C THR A 35 8.15 12.56 -2.62
N ILE A 36 7.03 11.84 -2.54
CA ILE A 36 6.93 10.41 -2.88
C ILE A 36 6.95 10.26 -4.41
N ALA A 37 7.86 9.45 -4.92
CA ALA A 37 7.92 9.17 -6.35
C ALA A 37 6.76 8.28 -6.78
N THR A 38 6.36 8.37 -8.04
CA THR A 38 5.30 7.57 -8.63
C THR A 38 5.72 7.07 -10.00
N ASP A 39 5.35 5.83 -10.32
CA ASP A 39 5.44 5.26 -11.66
C ASP A 39 4.16 4.45 -11.90
N VAL A 40 3.09 5.14 -12.30
CA VAL A 40 1.75 4.57 -12.33
C VAL A 40 1.62 3.61 -13.50
N LYS A 41 1.96 2.34 -13.26
CA LYS A 41 2.15 1.31 -14.30
C LYS A 41 0.91 1.16 -15.19
N TYR A 42 -0.27 1.16 -14.58
CA TYR A 42 -1.56 1.00 -15.27
C TYR A 42 -2.02 2.24 -16.06
N ALA A 43 -1.32 3.38 -15.95
CA ALA A 43 -1.49 4.54 -16.85
C ALA A 43 -0.65 4.42 -18.14
N THR A 44 0.13 3.34 -18.27
CA THR A 44 0.98 3.04 -19.42
C THR A 44 0.69 1.64 -19.94
N LYS A 45 1.33 1.22 -21.05
CA LYS A 45 1.28 -0.19 -21.50
C LYS A 45 2.28 -1.10 -20.77
N ASN A 46 3.12 -0.54 -19.90
CA ASN A 46 4.13 -1.28 -19.15
C ASN A 46 3.53 -1.89 -17.88
N ASN A 47 2.61 -2.83 -18.08
CA ASN A 47 1.96 -3.61 -17.04
C ASN A 47 1.54 -4.96 -17.62
N PHE A 48 1.13 -5.92 -16.79
CA PHE A 48 0.84 -7.28 -17.26
C PHE A 48 -0.26 -7.39 -18.32
N THR A 49 -1.18 -6.41 -18.41
CA THR A 49 -2.26 -6.43 -19.42
C THR A 49 -1.81 -5.95 -20.79
N GLY A 50 -0.71 -5.17 -20.87
CA GLY A 50 -0.30 -4.48 -22.09
C GLY A 50 -1.23 -3.33 -22.52
N GLU A 51 -2.26 -3.00 -21.73
CA GLU A 51 -3.25 -1.97 -22.00
C GLU A 51 -3.09 -0.77 -21.05
N ILE A 52 -3.57 0.40 -21.48
CA ILE A 52 -3.71 1.58 -20.61
C ILE A 52 -5.07 1.47 -19.91
N LEU A 53 -5.04 1.30 -18.58
CA LEU A 53 -6.24 1.10 -17.77
C LEU A 53 -6.63 2.34 -16.98
N TYR A 54 -5.66 3.21 -16.65
CA TYR A 54 -5.88 4.46 -15.93
C TYR A 54 -5.80 5.66 -16.89
N PRO A 55 -6.67 6.67 -16.72
CA PRO A 55 -6.68 7.86 -17.57
C PRO A 55 -5.60 8.89 -17.21
N SER A 56 -4.96 8.76 -16.05
CA SER A 56 -3.92 9.68 -15.57
C SER A 56 -2.84 8.94 -14.78
N ASP A 57 -1.68 9.59 -14.62
CA ASP A 57 -0.51 9.13 -13.87
C ASP A 57 -0.54 9.52 -12.39
N LYS A 58 -1.74 9.77 -11.84
CA LYS A 58 -1.90 10.10 -10.42
C LYS A 58 -2.19 8.85 -9.60
N ILE A 59 -1.47 8.70 -8.50
CA ILE A 59 -1.85 7.74 -7.45
C ILE A 59 -2.96 8.34 -6.60
N TYR A 60 -4.07 7.63 -6.52
CA TYR A 60 -5.19 7.91 -5.64
C TYR A 60 -5.13 6.96 -4.44
N ILE A 61 -5.40 7.43 -3.23
CA ILE A 61 -5.39 6.58 -2.02
C ILE A 61 -6.30 7.13 -0.92
N ARG A 62 -6.73 6.30 0.05
CA ARG A 62 -7.41 6.81 1.25
C ARG A 62 -6.48 7.74 2.01
N LYS A 63 -7.02 8.86 2.51
CA LYS A 63 -6.23 9.87 3.21
C LYS A 63 -5.40 9.28 4.37
N ILE A 64 -5.99 8.37 5.16
CA ILE A 64 -5.29 7.73 6.27
C ILE A 64 -4.08 6.89 5.82
N VAL A 65 -4.22 6.21 4.67
CA VAL A 65 -3.15 5.38 4.10
C VAL A 65 -2.05 6.27 3.53
N GLY A 66 -2.41 7.35 2.83
CA GLY A 66 -1.43 8.33 2.34
C GLY A 66 -0.65 9.01 3.47
N VAL A 67 -1.29 9.30 4.61
CA VAL A 67 -0.60 9.81 5.82
C VAL A 67 0.39 8.78 6.37
N ALA A 68 0.06 7.49 6.34
CA ALA A 68 0.99 6.44 6.75
C ALA A 68 2.19 6.33 5.78
N LEU A 69 1.95 6.42 4.47
CA LEU A 69 3.02 6.46 3.46
C LEU A 69 3.96 7.66 3.65
N SER A 70 3.43 8.85 3.97
CA SER A 70 4.27 10.04 4.24
C SER A 70 5.18 9.86 5.46
N LYS A 71 4.73 9.11 6.49
CA LYS A 71 5.59 8.74 7.63
C LYS A 71 6.71 7.79 7.22
N ILE A 72 6.42 6.80 6.37
CA ILE A 72 7.43 5.89 5.81
C ILE A 72 8.45 6.67 4.97
N GLN A 73 7.98 7.55 4.09
CA GLN A 73 8.81 8.44 3.28
C GLN A 73 9.77 9.26 4.15
N THR A 74 9.26 9.87 5.23
CA THR A 74 10.08 10.63 6.17
C THR A 74 11.14 9.75 6.84
N ASP A 75 10.78 8.55 7.29
CA ASP A 75 11.72 7.62 7.92
C ASP A 75 12.84 7.19 6.96
N LEU A 76 12.48 6.80 5.73
CA LEU A 76 13.45 6.43 4.68
C LEU A 76 14.39 7.58 4.34
N LEU A 77 13.89 8.81 4.24
CA LEU A 77 14.71 9.99 3.97
C LEU A 77 15.71 10.23 5.10
N VAL A 78 15.25 10.18 6.35
CA VAL A 78 16.09 10.52 7.53
C VAL A 78 17.12 9.44 7.82
N ASN A 79 16.74 8.16 7.73
CA ASN A 79 17.58 7.06 8.22
C ASN A 79 18.35 6.35 7.11
N HIS A 80 17.94 6.49 5.86
CA HIS A 80 18.53 5.76 4.73
C HIS A 80 18.88 6.64 3.52
N ASN A 81 18.47 7.91 3.50
CA ASN A 81 18.55 8.78 2.32
C ASN A 81 17.87 8.15 1.08
N TYR A 82 16.78 7.42 1.32
CA TYR A 82 15.96 6.74 0.30
C TYR A 82 14.57 7.34 0.22
N LYS A 83 13.82 7.01 -0.83
CA LYS A 83 12.42 7.42 -1.01
C LYS A 83 11.55 6.23 -1.40
N LEU A 84 10.23 6.36 -1.19
CA LEU A 84 9.25 5.48 -1.79
C LEU A 84 9.05 5.83 -3.28
N LYS A 85 8.81 4.79 -4.08
CA LYS A 85 8.19 4.89 -5.41
C LYS A 85 6.94 4.00 -5.45
N ILE A 86 5.79 4.59 -5.74
CA ILE A 86 4.50 3.90 -5.78
C ILE A 86 4.12 3.55 -7.22
N PHE A 87 3.76 2.28 -7.44
CA PHE A 87 3.30 1.74 -8.73
C PHE A 87 1.78 1.75 -8.87
N ASP A 88 1.07 1.40 -7.80
CA ASP A 88 -0.40 1.39 -7.76
C ASP A 88 -0.92 1.69 -6.35
N GLY A 89 -2.15 2.20 -6.28
CA GLY A 89 -2.85 2.54 -5.04
C GLY A 89 -4.33 2.15 -5.15
N TYR A 90 -5.22 3.14 -5.15
CA TYR A 90 -6.63 2.91 -5.43
C TYR A 90 -6.83 2.48 -6.89
N ARG A 91 -7.43 1.31 -7.07
CA ARG A 91 -7.85 0.77 -8.36
C ARG A 91 -9.38 0.75 -8.42
N PRO A 92 -10.04 1.34 -9.41
CA PRO A 92 -11.49 1.19 -9.55
C PRO A 92 -11.90 -0.28 -9.72
N LEU A 93 -13.04 -0.69 -9.13
CA LEU A 93 -13.55 -2.06 -9.26
C LEU A 93 -13.81 -2.44 -10.73
N SER A 94 -14.21 -1.48 -11.56
CA SER A 94 -14.34 -1.63 -13.01
C SER A 94 -13.01 -2.00 -13.70
N VAL A 95 -11.88 -1.46 -13.23
CA VAL A 95 -10.55 -1.85 -13.73
C VAL A 95 -10.18 -3.26 -13.23
N GLN A 96 -10.47 -3.59 -11.97
CA GLN A 96 -10.25 -4.94 -11.44
C GLN A 96 -10.99 -6.01 -12.26
N LYS A 97 -12.21 -5.72 -12.71
CA LYS A 97 -12.97 -6.63 -13.59
C LYS A 97 -12.27 -6.85 -14.92
N LYS A 98 -11.75 -5.80 -15.56
CA LYS A 98 -10.96 -5.91 -16.80
C LYS A 98 -9.70 -6.74 -16.61
N MET A 99 -8.98 -6.50 -15.52
CA MET A 99 -7.79 -7.28 -15.16
C MET A 99 -8.11 -8.76 -14.99
N TRP A 100 -9.22 -9.07 -14.32
CA TRP A 100 -9.68 -10.45 -14.10
C TRP A 100 -10.12 -11.15 -15.40
N GLU A 101 -10.69 -10.42 -16.36
CA GLU A 101 -11.01 -10.97 -17.69
C GLU A 101 -9.75 -11.42 -18.45
N ILE A 102 -8.61 -10.78 -18.20
CA ILE A 102 -7.32 -11.09 -18.82
C ILE A 102 -6.60 -12.22 -18.07
N LEU A 103 -6.56 -12.15 -16.73
CA LEU A 103 -5.91 -13.14 -15.87
C LEU A 103 -6.85 -13.52 -14.69
N PRO A 104 -7.71 -14.54 -14.84
CA PRO A 104 -8.62 -14.98 -13.80
C PRO A 104 -7.94 -15.92 -12.80
N ASP A 105 -6.89 -15.45 -12.13
CA ASP A 105 -6.12 -16.18 -11.12
C ASP A 105 -6.07 -15.40 -9.80
N ASP A 106 -6.78 -15.88 -8.78
CA ASP A 106 -6.92 -15.22 -7.48
C ASP A 106 -5.61 -15.19 -6.66
N ASN A 107 -4.55 -15.87 -7.12
CA ASN A 107 -3.22 -15.74 -6.53
C ASN A 107 -2.53 -14.40 -6.87
N TYR A 108 -2.94 -13.76 -7.98
CA TYR A 108 -2.28 -12.57 -8.55
C TYR A 108 -3.27 -11.43 -8.85
N VAL A 109 -4.48 -11.77 -9.29
CA VAL A 109 -5.53 -10.80 -9.59
C VAL A 109 -6.73 -11.17 -8.74
N ALA A 110 -7.02 -10.39 -7.70
CA ALA A 110 -8.12 -10.70 -6.79
C ALA A 110 -9.48 -10.80 -7.52
N ASN A 111 -10.29 -11.80 -7.14
CA ASN A 111 -11.61 -12.02 -7.72
C ASN A 111 -12.53 -10.80 -7.48
N PRO A 112 -13.05 -10.15 -8.54
CA PRO A 112 -13.85 -8.94 -8.40
C PRO A 112 -15.20 -9.18 -7.72
N ALA A 113 -15.66 -10.42 -7.55
CA ALA A 113 -16.88 -10.75 -6.82
C ALA A 113 -16.78 -10.40 -5.32
N THR A 114 -15.58 -10.50 -4.75
CA THR A 114 -15.28 -10.12 -3.35
C THR A 114 -14.48 -8.82 -3.26
N GLY A 115 -13.99 -8.32 -4.39
CA GLY A 115 -13.19 -7.10 -4.53
C GLY A 115 -11.77 -7.25 -4.03
N SER A 116 -10.94 -6.24 -4.26
CA SER A 116 -9.55 -6.20 -3.79
C SER A 116 -9.32 -5.12 -2.73
N ARG A 117 -8.18 -5.17 -2.04
CA ARG A 117 -7.77 -4.08 -1.13
C ARG A 117 -7.40 -2.81 -1.90
N HIS A 118 -6.96 -2.92 -3.15
CA HIS A 118 -6.81 -1.76 -4.04
C HIS A 118 -8.17 -1.10 -4.31
N ASN A 119 -9.25 -1.85 -4.52
CA ASN A 119 -10.59 -1.26 -4.71
C ASN A 119 -11.15 -0.63 -3.44
N ARG A 120 -10.58 -0.96 -2.28
CA ARG A 120 -10.85 -0.30 -1.01
C ARG A 120 -9.92 0.89 -0.78
N GLY A 121 -9.01 1.21 -1.70
CA GLY A 121 -8.00 2.27 -1.52
C GLY A 121 -7.08 2.06 -0.32
N ALA A 122 -6.88 0.79 0.05
CA ALA A 122 -6.24 0.34 1.27
C ALA A 122 -5.11 -0.66 1.00
N ALA A 123 -4.69 -0.78 -0.26
CA ALA A 123 -3.45 -1.45 -0.65
C ALA A 123 -2.57 -0.49 -1.44
N VAL A 124 -1.29 -0.82 -1.50
CA VAL A 124 -0.28 -0.10 -2.26
C VAL A 124 0.72 -1.09 -2.85
N ASP A 125 1.11 -0.84 -4.09
CA ASP A 125 2.23 -1.52 -4.75
C ASP A 125 3.42 -0.57 -4.78
N VAL A 126 4.55 -0.97 -4.23
CA VAL A 126 5.62 -0.03 -3.88
C VAL A 126 7.01 -0.66 -3.96
N THR A 127 8.00 0.17 -4.29
CA THR A 127 9.43 -0.10 -4.11
C THR A 127 10.13 1.07 -3.41
N ILE A 128 11.43 0.91 -3.18
CA ILE A 128 12.33 1.95 -2.65
C ILE A 128 13.25 2.42 -3.77
N ILE A 129 13.50 3.71 -3.83
CA ILE A 129 14.52 4.32 -4.70
C ILE A 129 15.63 4.97 -3.88
N ASP A 130 16.84 4.97 -4.44
CA ASP A 130 17.97 5.70 -3.89
C ASP A 130 17.88 7.23 -4.14
N SER A 131 18.87 7.98 -3.66
CA SER A 131 18.93 9.43 -3.83
C SER A 131 19.08 9.90 -5.29
N LEU A 132 19.49 9.00 -6.20
CA LEU A 132 19.61 9.26 -7.63
C LEU A 132 18.33 8.90 -8.40
N GLY A 133 17.36 8.27 -7.72
CA GLY A 133 16.10 7.83 -8.30
C GLY A 133 16.12 6.40 -8.87
N ASN A 134 17.21 5.66 -8.66
CA ASN A 134 17.29 4.26 -9.09
C ASN A 134 16.50 3.38 -8.13
N GLU A 135 15.74 2.42 -8.66
CA GLU A 135 15.05 1.42 -7.85
C GLU A 135 16.08 0.49 -7.21
N LEU A 136 15.87 0.19 -5.92
CA LEU A 136 16.62 -0.88 -5.28
C LEU A 136 16.27 -2.21 -5.93
N GLU A 137 17.28 -3.06 -6.17
CA GLU A 137 17.07 -4.35 -6.79
C GLU A 137 16.21 -5.26 -5.90
N MET A 138 15.08 -5.73 -6.45
CA MET A 138 14.13 -6.59 -5.75
C MET A 138 14.10 -8.02 -6.32
N GLY A 139 14.97 -8.35 -7.28
CA GLY A 139 15.13 -9.70 -7.85
C GLY A 139 14.13 -10.08 -8.95
N THR A 140 13.02 -9.36 -9.04
CA THR A 140 12.11 -9.36 -10.18
C THR A 140 11.60 -7.95 -10.42
N GLU A 141 11.11 -7.68 -11.62
CA GLU A 141 10.27 -6.52 -11.89
C GLU A 141 8.93 -6.60 -11.14
N TYR A 142 8.22 -5.48 -11.08
CA TYR A 142 6.79 -5.40 -10.73
C TYR A 142 5.95 -6.25 -11.70
N ASP A 143 4.77 -6.73 -11.26
CA ASP A 143 3.88 -7.63 -12.01
C ASP A 143 4.52 -8.97 -12.44
N ASN A 144 5.60 -9.39 -11.79
CA ASN A 144 6.18 -10.72 -12.02
C ASN A 144 5.39 -11.79 -11.26
N PHE A 145 4.47 -12.47 -11.94
CA PHE A 145 3.63 -13.51 -11.35
C PHE A 145 4.31 -14.89 -11.31
N THR A 146 5.55 -14.95 -10.84
CA THR A 146 6.28 -16.21 -10.60
C THR A 146 6.68 -16.32 -9.14
N GLU A 147 7.04 -17.54 -8.70
CA GLU A 147 7.51 -17.77 -7.34
C GLU A 147 8.70 -16.88 -6.92
N LYS A 148 9.48 -16.37 -7.88
CA LYS A 148 10.60 -15.47 -7.62
C LYS A 148 10.17 -14.15 -6.99
N ALA A 149 8.93 -13.71 -7.25
CA ALA A 149 8.37 -12.51 -6.64
C ALA A 149 7.90 -12.74 -5.20
N HIS A 150 7.72 -13.99 -4.78
CA HIS A 150 7.21 -14.33 -3.45
C HIS A 150 8.21 -13.88 -2.38
N PHE A 151 7.70 -13.39 -1.25
CA PHE A 151 8.56 -12.90 -0.17
C PHE A 151 9.48 -13.99 0.39
N ALA A 152 9.01 -15.25 0.42
CA ALA A 152 9.75 -16.38 0.98
C ALA A 152 10.76 -17.01 0.00
N PHE A 153 10.86 -16.52 -1.24
CA PHE A 153 11.80 -17.04 -2.21
C PHE A 153 13.25 -16.75 -1.78
N SER A 154 14.05 -17.80 -1.61
CA SER A 154 15.36 -17.72 -0.94
C SER A 154 16.56 -17.72 -1.89
N ASP A 155 16.38 -18.15 -3.15
CA ASP A 155 17.44 -18.19 -4.16
C ASP A 155 17.64 -16.81 -4.81
N LEU A 156 18.04 -15.84 -3.99
CA LEU A 156 18.27 -14.45 -4.36
C LEU A 156 19.65 -13.99 -3.88
N PRO A 157 20.29 -13.04 -4.58
CA PRO A 157 21.46 -12.34 -4.07
C PRO A 157 21.20 -11.70 -2.70
N GLU A 158 22.22 -11.63 -1.85
CA GLU A 158 22.08 -11.10 -0.49
C GLU A 158 21.64 -9.63 -0.45
N ASN A 159 22.07 -8.81 -1.43
CA ASN A 159 21.60 -7.43 -1.54
C ASN A 159 20.09 -7.36 -1.81
N VAL A 160 19.55 -8.25 -2.65
CA VAL A 160 18.12 -8.33 -2.94
C VAL A 160 17.33 -8.73 -1.69
N LYS A 161 17.81 -9.73 -0.94
CA LYS A 161 17.19 -10.14 0.33
C LYS A 161 17.16 -8.97 1.32
N ALA A 162 18.28 -8.24 1.46
CA ALA A 162 18.37 -7.08 2.34
C ALA A 162 17.38 -5.97 1.93
N ASN A 163 17.24 -5.70 0.63
CA ASN A 163 16.29 -4.70 0.11
C ASN A 163 14.84 -5.10 0.40
N ARG A 164 14.46 -6.37 0.16
CA ARG A 164 13.11 -6.88 0.48
C ARG A 164 12.82 -6.82 1.97
N ILE A 165 13.80 -7.14 2.82
CA ILE A 165 13.68 -7.06 4.28
C ILE A 165 13.49 -5.60 4.71
N LEU A 166 14.27 -4.66 4.15
CA LEU A 166 14.11 -3.23 4.42
C LEU A 166 12.70 -2.75 4.09
N LEU A 167 12.24 -3.00 2.85
CA LEU A 167 10.91 -2.62 2.41
C LEU A 167 9.83 -3.22 3.32
N ARG A 168 9.90 -4.54 3.59
CA ARG A 168 8.92 -5.19 4.47
C ARG A 168 8.90 -4.58 5.87
N ASN A 169 10.06 -4.42 6.50
CA ASN A 169 10.13 -3.95 7.87
C ASN A 169 9.63 -2.50 8.00
N ILE A 170 9.99 -1.63 7.05
CA ILE A 170 9.54 -0.24 7.10
C ILE A 170 8.04 -0.13 6.85
N MET A 171 7.49 -0.88 5.89
CA MET A 171 6.04 -0.91 5.65
C MET A 171 5.29 -1.42 6.88
N MET A 172 5.75 -2.54 7.47
CA MET A 172 5.16 -3.13 8.68
C MET A 172 5.19 -2.20 9.89
N LYS A 173 6.28 -1.45 10.08
CA LYS A 173 6.40 -0.47 11.16
C LYS A 173 5.28 0.58 11.16
N TYR A 174 4.73 0.90 9.98
CA TYR A 174 3.71 1.93 9.80
C TYR A 174 2.32 1.38 9.44
N GLY A 175 2.06 0.11 9.78
CA GLY A 175 0.72 -0.47 9.74
C GLY A 175 0.36 -1.13 8.42
N PHE A 176 1.33 -1.48 7.59
CA PHE A 176 1.10 -2.25 6.37
C PHE A 176 1.50 -3.72 6.52
N ASN A 177 0.76 -4.64 5.91
CA ASN A 177 1.00 -6.08 5.96
C ASN A 177 1.35 -6.59 4.57
N PRO A 178 2.47 -7.30 4.39
CA PRO A 178 2.81 -7.89 3.10
C PRO A 178 1.90 -9.09 2.79
N ILE A 179 1.78 -9.43 1.52
CA ILE A 179 1.26 -10.73 1.09
C ILE A 179 2.42 -11.68 0.76
N LYS A 180 2.10 -12.97 0.58
CA LYS A 180 3.11 -14.01 0.37
C LYS A 180 3.66 -14.01 -1.06
N THR A 181 2.81 -13.70 -2.04
CA THR A 181 3.04 -13.89 -3.46
C THR A 181 3.77 -12.71 -4.13
N GLU A 182 3.80 -11.55 -3.51
CA GLU A 182 4.26 -10.32 -4.15
C GLU A 182 5.12 -9.50 -3.17
N TRP A 183 6.38 -9.24 -3.52
CA TRP A 183 7.28 -8.46 -2.65
C TRP A 183 6.90 -6.98 -2.58
N TRP A 184 6.17 -6.48 -3.58
CA TRP A 184 5.79 -5.07 -3.72
C TRP A 184 4.46 -4.71 -3.05
N HIS A 185 3.60 -5.69 -2.77
CA HIS A 185 2.22 -5.46 -2.38
C HIS A 185 2.02 -5.44 -0.87
N PHE A 186 1.31 -4.43 -0.40
CA PHE A 186 1.07 -4.21 1.02
C PHE A 186 -0.36 -3.75 1.33
N ASP A 187 -1.02 -4.46 2.23
CA ASP A 187 -2.35 -4.15 2.77
C ASP A 187 -2.25 -3.23 4.00
N PHE A 188 -2.96 -2.11 4.00
CA PHE A 188 -3.08 -1.27 5.19
C PHE A 188 -3.95 -1.95 6.26
N SER A 189 -3.51 -1.94 7.51
CA SER A 189 -4.22 -2.57 8.62
C SER A 189 -5.61 -1.96 8.81
N GLY A 190 -6.62 -2.81 9.04
CA GLY A 190 -8.00 -2.36 9.15
C GLY A 190 -8.74 -2.24 7.82
N TRP A 191 -8.15 -2.67 6.70
CA TRP A 191 -8.73 -2.57 5.36
C TRP A 191 -10.12 -3.19 5.25
N GLU A 192 -10.43 -4.20 6.08
CA GLU A 192 -11.73 -4.87 6.12
C GLU A 192 -12.89 -3.93 6.48
N ASN A 193 -12.59 -2.82 7.18
CA ASN A 193 -13.57 -1.81 7.57
C ASN A 193 -13.85 -0.78 6.47
N PHE A 194 -13.10 -0.81 5.37
CA PHE A 194 -13.27 0.12 4.26
C PHE A 194 -14.13 -0.46 3.16
N SER A 195 -15.13 0.29 2.70
CA SER A 195 -15.98 -0.12 1.57
C SER A 195 -15.19 -0.30 0.27
N ILE A 196 -15.67 -1.21 -0.58
CA ILE A 196 -15.23 -1.31 -1.98
C ILE A 196 -15.74 -0.09 -2.74
N LEU A 197 -14.90 0.49 -3.58
CA LEU A 197 -15.20 1.69 -4.37
C LEU A 197 -15.04 1.43 -5.86
N ASP A 198 -15.87 2.10 -6.67
CA ASP A 198 -15.76 2.18 -8.13
C ASP A 198 -15.86 3.64 -8.60
N VAL A 199 -15.09 4.50 -7.93
CA VAL A 199 -14.98 5.93 -8.22
C VAL A 199 -14.05 6.12 -9.43
N LYS A 200 -14.45 6.96 -10.37
CA LYS A 200 -13.59 7.32 -11.51
C LYS A 200 -12.41 8.17 -11.03
N ILE A 201 -11.24 7.87 -11.56
CA ILE A 201 -10.00 8.65 -11.37
C ILE A 201 -9.77 9.53 -12.61
N GLU A 202 -9.10 10.67 -12.43
CA GLU A 202 -8.95 11.74 -13.46
C GLU A 202 -7.51 12.29 -13.55
#